data_AF-A0A0S2SJX1-F1
#
_entry.id   AF-A0A0S2SJX1-F1
#
_cell.length_a   1.000
_cell.length_b   1.000
_cell.length_c   1.000
_cell.angle_alpha   90.00
_cell.angle_beta   90.00
_cell.angle_gamma   90.00
#
_symmetry.space_group_name_H-M   'P 1'
#
loop_
_entity.id
_entity.type
_entity.pdbx_description
1 polymer ?
#
loop_
_entity_poly.entity_id
_entity_poly.type
_entity_poly.pdbx_seq_one_letter_code
_entity_poly.pdbx_strand_id
1 'polypeptide(L)'
;MASVLTEPQGPDTVRLSLLSQVVSEISLTVQFGTNARQRDRLVGSSNGLLQWLGLCAIETQLKKPGGLNAVLQLVAAFDYPERVRALGWMVHHMARNPQKIDLYKGLVAALHDALPPDIPAEELARLVNSMRGHMQQLAWVEPWLFQDVIFPLLQNNRVHYDDASVLWSQELANMLEPKLSDQSLLFDRAREGQTTNISAFLFAYSSPTRQQAILKVMQDILRRQQRVVQQPLASTSNWTRWDRALTVSLWLLAFFRWGEFYLRQRCSTDHELEKLSSIARALVMVRPMREWRFDGVGKLGELAAFLDQVDELLDTSDGRKDGLQ
;
A
#
# COMPACT_ATOMS: atom_id res chain seq x y z
N MET A 1 9.07 -28.93 13.95
CA MET A 1 10.21 -28.58 14.82
C MET A 1 11.18 -27.77 13.99
N ALA A 2 11.32 -26.47 14.29
CA ALA A 2 12.29 -25.62 13.60
C ALA A 2 13.70 -26.04 14.01
N SER A 3 14.60 -26.21 13.05
CA SER A 3 16.01 -26.44 13.32
C SER A 3 16.54 -25.26 14.13
N VAL A 4 16.90 -25.52 15.39
CA VAL A 4 17.66 -24.56 16.20
C VAL A 4 18.92 -24.23 15.41
N LEU A 5 19.15 -22.94 15.14
CA LEU A 5 20.37 -22.46 14.51
C LEU A 5 21.55 -22.84 15.42
N THR A 6 22.24 -23.92 15.08
CA THR A 6 23.45 -24.35 15.77
C THR A 6 24.52 -23.27 15.57
N GLU A 7 25.11 -22.77 16.65
CA GLU A 7 26.19 -21.79 16.54
C GLU A 7 27.34 -22.34 15.68
N PRO A 8 27.87 -21.53 14.75
CA PRO A 8 28.96 -21.94 13.88
C PRO A 8 30.21 -22.26 14.70
N GLN A 9 30.78 -23.45 14.51
CA GLN A 9 31.96 -23.93 15.23
C GLN A 9 33.26 -23.39 14.60
N GLY A 10 34.23 -23.01 15.44
CA GLY A 10 35.63 -22.69 15.15
C GLY A 10 35.92 -21.96 13.83
N PRO A 11 36.28 -22.68 12.74
CA PRO A 11 36.63 -22.07 11.45
C PRO A 11 35.49 -21.28 10.81
N ASP A 12 34.23 -21.69 11.02
CA ASP A 12 33.07 -20.96 10.50
C ASP A 12 32.82 -19.66 11.26
N THR A 13 33.14 -19.62 12.55
CA THR A 13 33.09 -18.41 13.37
C THR A 13 34.07 -17.37 12.83
N VAL A 14 35.33 -17.75 12.57
CA VAL A 14 36.35 -16.84 12.04
C VAL A 14 35.96 -16.31 10.66
N ARG A 15 35.44 -17.18 9.78
CA ARG A 15 34.95 -16.78 8.46
C ARG A 15 33.80 -15.78 8.55
N LEU A 16 32.83 -16.02 9.42
CA LEU A 16 31.70 -15.11 9.62
C LEU A 16 32.14 -13.78 10.24
N SER A 17 33.07 -13.79 11.19
CA SER A 17 33.65 -12.57 11.75
C SER A 17 34.37 -11.73 10.68
N LEU A 18 35.15 -12.37 9.80
CA LEU A 18 35.82 -11.67 8.71
C LEU A 18 34.81 -11.10 7.70
N LEU A 19 33.78 -11.87 7.33
CA LEU A 19 32.72 -11.37 6.45
C LEU A 19 31.96 -10.20 7.07
N SER A 20 31.64 -10.28 8.37
CA SER A 20 31.03 -9.19 9.11
C SER A 20 31.91 -7.95 9.10
N GLN A 21 33.21 -8.09 9.37
CA GLN A 21 34.16 -6.97 9.34
C GLN A 21 34.21 -6.33 7.95
N VAL A 22 34.30 -7.13 6.88
CA VAL A 22 34.31 -6.61 5.50
C VAL A 22 33.04 -5.82 5.19
N VAL A 23 31.87 -6.36 5.55
CA VAL A 23 30.60 -5.65 5.34
C VAL A 23 30.53 -4.36 6.16
N SER A 24 31.00 -4.37 7.40
CA SER A 24 31.08 -3.19 8.26
C SER A 24 31.99 -2.11 7.66
N GLU A 25 33.18 -2.46 7.20
CA GLU A 25 34.11 -1.51 6.56
C GLU A 25 33.52 -0.90 5.29
N ILE A 26 32.87 -1.71 4.45
CA ILE A 26 32.20 -1.22 3.24
C ILE A 26 31.05 -0.27 3.63
N SER A 27 30.23 -0.64 4.60
CA SER A 27 29.11 0.20 5.06
C SER A 27 29.59 1.54 5.63
N LEU A 28 30.65 1.53 6.44
CA LEU A 28 31.25 2.76 6.97
C LEU A 28 31.82 3.62 5.84
N THR A 29 32.49 3.00 4.86
CA THR A 29 32.98 3.72 3.67
C THR A 29 31.84 4.39 2.90
N VAL A 30 30.70 3.72 2.74
CA VAL A 30 29.50 4.29 2.12
C VAL A 30 28.96 5.48 2.91
N GLN A 31 28.96 5.42 4.23
CA GLN A 31 28.48 6.49 5.08
C GLN A 31 29.40 7.72 5.09
N PHE A 32 30.72 7.53 5.07
CA PHE A 32 31.71 8.60 5.19
C PHE A 32 32.25 9.12 3.86
N GLY A 33 32.03 8.38 2.76
CA GLY A 33 32.34 8.85 1.40
C GLY A 33 33.00 7.79 0.54
N THR A 34 32.22 7.20 -0.36
CA THR A 34 32.71 6.27 -1.37
C THR A 34 33.31 7.02 -2.57
N ASN A 35 34.46 6.58 -3.08
CA ASN A 35 34.96 7.07 -4.36
C ASN A 35 34.22 6.45 -5.55
N ALA A 36 34.31 7.06 -6.74
CA ALA A 36 33.57 6.61 -7.92
C ALA A 36 33.84 5.13 -8.25
N ARG A 37 35.10 4.70 -8.21
CA ARG A 37 35.50 3.31 -8.53
C ARG A 37 34.89 2.29 -7.57
N GLN A 38 34.83 2.59 -6.28
CA GLN A 38 34.22 1.73 -5.27
C GLN A 38 32.71 1.67 -5.47
N ARG A 39 32.05 2.82 -5.70
CA ARG A 39 30.61 2.88 -5.99
C ARG A 39 30.25 2.04 -7.21
N ASP A 40 30.97 2.21 -8.31
CA ASP A 40 30.67 1.49 -9.56
C ASP A 40 30.86 -0.03 -9.41
N ARG A 41 31.86 -0.45 -8.61
CA ARG A 41 32.03 -1.87 -8.24
C ARG A 41 30.92 -2.40 -7.34
N LEU A 42 30.42 -1.61 -6.41
CA LEU A 42 29.31 -2.01 -5.53
C LEU A 42 28.03 -2.18 -6.34
N VAL A 43 27.71 -1.20 -7.21
CA VAL A 43 26.53 -1.23 -8.08
C VAL A 43 26.56 -2.41 -9.06
N GLY A 44 27.72 -2.71 -9.65
CA GLY A 44 27.90 -3.84 -10.56
C GLY A 44 28.07 -5.20 -9.87
N SER A 45 27.94 -5.27 -8.55
CA SER A 45 28.12 -6.51 -7.80
C SER A 45 26.96 -7.47 -8.02
N SER A 46 27.25 -8.76 -8.19
CA SER A 46 26.23 -9.81 -8.23
C SER A 46 25.62 -10.12 -6.86
N ASN A 47 26.15 -9.53 -5.78
CA ASN A 47 25.63 -9.67 -4.43
C ASN A 47 24.65 -8.53 -4.12
N GLY A 48 23.39 -8.87 -3.83
CA GLY A 48 22.33 -7.88 -3.60
C GLY A 48 22.59 -6.92 -2.43
N LEU A 49 23.27 -7.35 -1.36
CA LEU A 49 23.64 -6.45 -0.26
C LEU A 49 24.66 -5.41 -0.71
N LEU A 50 25.68 -5.83 -1.48
CA LEU A 50 26.69 -4.93 -2.01
C LEU A 50 26.10 -3.97 -3.06
N GLN A 51 25.20 -4.46 -3.91
CA GLN A 51 24.45 -3.63 -4.86
C GLN A 51 23.60 -2.58 -4.13
N TRP A 52 22.91 -2.98 -3.06
CA TRP A 52 22.16 -2.05 -2.20
C TRP A 52 23.06 -0.99 -1.55
N LEU A 53 24.23 -1.38 -1.02
CA LEU A 53 25.23 -0.43 -0.50
C LEU A 53 25.72 0.55 -1.60
N GLY A 54 25.83 0.08 -2.84
CA GLY A 54 26.11 0.92 -4.01
C GLY A 54 25.01 1.95 -4.28
N LEU A 55 23.74 1.54 -4.19
CA LEU A 55 22.59 2.45 -4.31
C LEU A 55 22.54 3.48 -3.17
N CYS A 56 22.80 3.07 -1.93
CA CYS A 56 22.95 4.00 -0.81
C CYS A 56 24.08 5.02 -1.07
N ALA A 57 25.21 4.59 -1.64
CA ALA A 57 26.29 5.49 -2.00
C ALA A 57 25.85 6.53 -3.06
N ILE A 58 25.01 6.15 -4.03
CA ILE A 58 24.42 7.10 -4.99
C ILE A 58 23.47 8.07 -4.28
N GLU A 59 22.58 7.56 -3.41
CA GLU A 59 21.63 8.39 -2.66
C GLU A 59 22.32 9.45 -1.79
N THR A 60 23.49 9.15 -1.19
CA THR A 60 24.24 10.15 -0.41
C THR A 60 24.65 11.37 -1.23
N GLN A 61 24.76 11.24 -2.57
CA GLN A 61 25.07 12.38 -3.44
C GLN A 61 23.95 13.42 -3.46
N LEU A 62 22.70 13.05 -3.18
CA LEU A 62 21.57 13.97 -3.08
C LEU A 62 21.74 15.01 -1.97
N LYS A 63 22.60 14.74 -0.98
CA LYS A 63 22.93 15.69 0.10
C LYS A 63 23.91 16.79 -0.35
N LYS A 64 24.57 16.64 -1.50
CA LYS A 64 25.56 17.59 -2.02
C LYS A 64 24.88 18.65 -2.91
N PRO A 65 25.42 19.88 -3.01
CA PRO A 65 24.92 20.87 -3.97
C PRO A 65 25.00 20.30 -5.39
N GLY A 66 23.92 20.42 -6.17
CA GLY A 66 23.81 19.82 -7.50
C GLY A 66 23.65 18.29 -7.51
N GLY A 67 23.43 17.68 -6.34
CA GLY A 67 23.36 16.23 -6.16
C GLY A 67 22.31 15.51 -7.01
N LEU A 68 21.17 16.16 -7.28
CA LEU A 68 20.11 15.59 -8.11
C LEU A 68 20.62 15.26 -9.52
N ASN A 69 21.25 16.22 -10.21
CA ASN A 69 21.77 15.99 -11.56
C ASN A 69 22.83 14.89 -11.60
N ALA A 70 23.71 14.85 -10.58
CA ALA A 70 24.71 13.80 -10.47
C ALA A 70 24.07 12.42 -10.29
N VAL A 71 23.04 12.30 -9.44
CA VAL A 71 22.30 11.05 -9.26
C VAL A 71 21.57 10.63 -10.54
N LEU A 72 20.89 11.55 -11.21
CA LEU A 72 20.18 11.23 -12.45
C LEU A 72 21.12 10.75 -13.55
N GLN A 73 22.32 11.32 -13.67
CA GLN A 73 23.34 10.83 -14.60
C GLN A 73 23.82 9.41 -14.27
N LEU A 74 23.98 9.09 -12.99
CA LEU A 74 24.41 7.75 -12.55
C LEU A 74 23.32 6.71 -12.78
N VAL A 75 22.08 7.06 -12.46
CA VAL A 75 20.91 6.17 -12.59
C VAL A 75 20.53 5.99 -14.07
N ALA A 76 20.85 6.96 -14.94
CA ALA A 76 20.66 6.81 -16.39
C ALA A 76 21.53 5.70 -17.01
N ALA A 77 22.63 5.29 -16.35
CA ALA A 77 23.48 4.19 -16.81
C ALA A 77 22.91 2.80 -16.51
N PHE A 78 21.86 2.71 -15.68
CA PHE A 78 21.22 1.44 -15.36
C PHE A 78 20.35 0.98 -16.51
N ASP A 79 20.10 -0.34 -16.55
CA ASP A 79 19.05 -0.86 -17.42
C ASP A 79 17.69 -0.29 -17.02
N TYR A 80 16.72 -0.37 -17.92
CA TYR A 80 15.40 0.24 -17.70
C TYR A 80 14.73 -0.26 -16.40
N PRO A 81 14.65 -1.58 -16.11
CA PRO A 81 14.03 -2.07 -14.89
C PRO A 81 14.74 -1.63 -13.60
N GLU A 82 16.08 -1.66 -13.56
CA GLU A 82 16.86 -1.23 -12.40
C GLU A 82 16.77 0.29 -12.22
N ARG A 83 16.73 1.05 -13.31
CA ARG A 83 16.53 2.50 -13.29
C ARG A 83 15.21 2.88 -12.62
N VAL A 84 14.10 2.26 -13.04
CA VAL A 84 12.78 2.52 -12.45
C VAL A 84 12.76 2.12 -10.97
N ARG A 85 13.36 0.98 -10.61
CA ARG A 85 13.43 0.54 -9.20
C ARG A 85 14.27 1.48 -8.34
N ALA A 86 15.41 1.93 -8.84
CA ALA A 86 16.29 2.84 -8.13
C ALA A 86 15.61 4.20 -7.90
N LEU A 87 14.97 4.76 -8.93
CA LEU A 87 14.22 6.01 -8.81
C LEU A 87 13.04 5.86 -7.85
N GLY A 88 12.25 4.81 -7.96
CA GLY A 88 11.13 4.55 -7.04
C GLY A 88 11.59 4.41 -5.58
N TRP A 89 12.66 3.66 -5.33
CA TRP A 89 13.24 3.52 -4.00
C TRP A 89 13.74 4.87 -3.43
N MET A 90 14.41 5.69 -4.24
CA MET A 90 14.87 7.03 -3.81
C MET A 90 13.69 7.98 -3.53
N VAL A 91 12.63 7.92 -4.35
CA VAL A 91 11.39 8.68 -4.12
C VAL A 91 10.78 8.29 -2.77
N HIS A 92 10.69 6.99 -2.46
CA HIS A 92 10.21 6.51 -1.17
C HIS A 92 11.02 7.06 0.02
N HIS A 93 12.35 7.10 -0.08
CA HIS A 93 13.20 7.63 0.99
C HIS A 93 13.14 9.16 1.16
N MET A 94 12.82 9.88 0.09
CA MET A 94 12.64 11.33 0.16
C MET A 94 11.20 11.73 0.48
N ALA A 95 10.25 10.82 0.35
CA ALA A 95 8.86 11.04 0.70
C ALA A 95 8.73 11.47 2.17
N ARG A 96 7.78 12.39 2.43
CA ARG A 96 7.48 12.93 3.77
C ARG A 96 8.62 13.71 4.45
N ASN A 97 9.71 14.05 3.75
CA ASN A 97 10.73 14.96 4.28
C ASN A 97 10.49 16.42 3.82
N PRO A 98 9.94 17.30 4.68
CA PRO A 98 9.59 18.67 4.29
C PRO A 98 10.81 19.52 3.92
N GLN A 99 12.02 19.13 4.34
CA GLN A 99 13.25 19.87 4.03
C GLN A 99 13.80 19.55 2.63
N LYS A 100 13.22 18.59 1.91
CA LYS A 100 13.76 18.07 0.64
C LYS A 100 12.72 18.04 -0.49
N ILE A 101 11.73 18.93 -0.43
CA ILE A 101 10.61 18.96 -1.39
C ILE A 101 11.09 19.10 -2.84
N ASP A 102 12.09 19.94 -3.11
CA ASP A 102 12.59 20.15 -4.47
C ASP A 102 13.31 18.91 -5.02
N LEU A 103 14.08 18.21 -4.19
CA LEU A 103 14.71 16.95 -4.55
C LEU A 103 13.67 15.88 -4.82
N TYR A 104 12.64 15.79 -3.98
CA TYR A 104 11.52 14.87 -4.15
C TYR A 104 10.79 15.11 -5.48
N LYS A 105 10.38 16.35 -5.76
CA LYS A 105 9.72 16.72 -7.03
C LYS A 105 10.59 16.41 -8.24
N GLY A 106 11.89 16.70 -8.16
CA GLY A 106 12.85 16.38 -9.23
C GLY A 106 12.98 14.87 -9.49
N LEU A 107 12.97 14.04 -8.44
CA LEU A 107 13.00 12.59 -8.57
C LEU A 107 11.69 12.02 -9.14
N VAL A 108 10.53 12.54 -8.73
CA VAL A 108 9.22 12.15 -9.29
C VAL A 108 9.14 12.50 -10.77
N ALA A 109 9.59 13.69 -11.17
CA ALA A 109 9.66 14.08 -12.58
C ALA A 109 10.57 13.14 -13.38
N ALA A 110 11.79 12.87 -12.88
CA ALA A 110 12.70 11.93 -13.54
C ALA A 110 12.14 10.50 -13.64
N LEU A 111 11.38 10.06 -12.63
CA LEU A 111 10.68 8.78 -12.65
C LEU A 111 9.60 8.76 -13.73
N HIS A 112 8.77 9.80 -13.83
CA HIS A 112 7.74 9.91 -14.87
C HIS A 112 8.33 9.98 -16.28
N ASP A 113 9.47 10.66 -16.45
CA ASP A 113 10.20 10.74 -17.73
C ASP A 113 10.84 9.40 -18.11
N ALA A 114 11.28 8.62 -17.13
CA ALA A 114 11.91 7.32 -17.37
C ALA A 114 10.91 6.22 -17.78
N LEU A 115 9.62 6.39 -17.46
CA LEU A 115 8.54 5.44 -17.74
C LEU A 115 8.07 5.53 -19.21
N PRO A 116 7.58 4.43 -19.80
CA PRO A 116 7.01 4.43 -21.13
C PRO A 116 5.71 5.27 -21.19
N PRO A 117 5.33 5.78 -22.37
CA PRO A 117 4.12 6.61 -22.50
C PRO A 117 2.85 5.87 -22.08
N ASP A 118 2.76 4.58 -22.44
CA ASP A 118 1.72 3.66 -21.99
C ASP A 118 2.33 2.60 -21.06
N ILE A 119 1.81 2.48 -19.84
CA ILE A 119 2.39 1.66 -18.78
C ILE A 119 1.50 0.41 -18.58
N PRO A 120 1.96 -0.78 -19.00
CA PRO A 120 1.20 -2.00 -18.82
C PRO A 120 1.13 -2.41 -17.33
N ALA A 121 0.14 -3.23 -16.99
CA ALA A 121 -0.12 -3.70 -15.62
C ALA A 121 1.13 -4.27 -14.89
N GLU A 122 1.96 -5.04 -15.58
CA GLU A 122 3.18 -5.62 -14.98
C GLU A 122 4.22 -4.54 -14.62
N GLU A 123 4.38 -3.52 -15.46
CA GLU A 123 5.28 -2.40 -15.21
C GLU A 123 4.75 -1.52 -14.08
N LEU A 124 3.44 -1.28 -14.03
CA LEU A 124 2.79 -0.61 -12.92
C LEU A 124 3.03 -1.35 -11.59
N ALA A 125 2.90 -2.68 -11.60
CA ALA A 125 3.17 -3.49 -10.42
C ALA A 125 4.64 -3.38 -9.98
N ARG A 126 5.60 -3.43 -10.91
CA ARG A 126 7.03 -3.24 -10.61
C ARG A 126 7.31 -1.86 -10.02
N LEU A 127 6.72 -0.82 -10.62
CA LEU A 127 6.83 0.57 -10.15
C LEU A 127 6.32 0.69 -8.72
N VAL A 128 5.09 0.28 -8.46
CA VAL A 128 4.49 0.33 -7.12
C VAL A 128 5.32 -0.47 -6.11
N ASN A 129 5.75 -1.68 -6.47
CA ASN A 129 6.56 -2.53 -5.58
C ASN A 129 7.92 -1.92 -5.21
N SER A 130 8.53 -1.14 -6.11
CA SER A 130 9.78 -0.45 -5.80
C SER A 130 9.64 0.62 -4.70
N MET A 131 8.42 1.12 -4.48
CA MET A 131 8.11 2.20 -3.55
C MET A 131 7.46 1.74 -2.24
N ARG A 132 7.13 0.45 -2.09
CA ARG A 132 6.46 -0.10 -0.88
C ARG A 132 7.31 -0.05 0.40
N GLY A 133 8.62 0.15 0.27
CA GLY A 133 9.56 0.15 1.39
C GLY A 133 9.67 -1.20 2.10
N HIS A 134 10.23 -1.20 3.31
CA HIS A 134 10.52 -2.42 4.07
C HIS A 134 9.27 -3.17 4.57
N MET A 135 8.15 -2.45 4.77
CA MET A 135 6.89 -3.06 5.22
C MET A 135 6.12 -3.78 4.11
N GLN A 136 6.47 -3.55 2.83
CA GLN A 136 5.89 -4.23 1.66
C GLN A 136 4.36 -4.07 1.50
N GLN A 137 3.77 -3.10 2.20
CA GLN A 137 2.32 -2.86 2.25
C GLN A 137 2.00 -1.43 1.82
N LEU A 138 0.94 -1.24 1.02
CA LEU A 138 0.58 0.10 0.50
C LEU A 138 0.15 1.05 1.63
N ALA A 139 -0.48 0.51 2.68
CA ALA A 139 -0.92 1.30 3.83
C ALA A 139 0.20 2.11 4.53
N TRP A 140 1.47 1.78 4.31
CA TRP A 140 2.60 2.55 4.86
C TRP A 140 3.10 3.68 3.97
N VAL A 141 2.71 3.66 2.68
CA VAL A 141 3.19 4.61 1.67
C VAL A 141 2.07 5.51 1.15
N GLU A 142 0.82 5.17 1.42
CA GLU A 142 -0.29 6.09 1.18
C GLU A 142 -0.28 7.28 2.17
N PRO A 143 -0.81 8.45 1.79
CA PRO A 143 -1.48 8.75 0.52
C PRO A 143 -0.54 9.28 -0.59
N TRP A 144 0.74 9.55 -0.27
CA TRP A 144 1.65 10.25 -1.19
C TRP A 144 1.92 9.44 -2.45
N LEU A 145 2.03 8.11 -2.35
CA LEU A 145 2.30 7.26 -3.50
C LEU A 145 1.18 7.40 -4.52
N PHE A 146 -0.08 7.31 -4.09
CA PHE A 146 -1.19 7.52 -5.00
C PHE A 146 -1.25 8.96 -5.52
N GLN A 147 -1.21 9.96 -4.62
CA GLN A 147 -1.44 11.36 -4.99
C GLN A 147 -0.35 11.95 -5.89
N ASP A 148 0.92 11.68 -5.58
CA ASP A 148 2.04 12.35 -6.25
C ASP A 148 2.58 11.53 -7.42
N VAL A 149 2.47 10.20 -7.38
CA VAL A 149 3.08 9.33 -8.39
C VAL A 149 2.04 8.72 -9.33
N ILE A 150 0.96 8.13 -8.80
CA ILE A 150 0.04 7.31 -9.61
C ILE A 150 -1.07 8.14 -10.22
N PHE A 151 -1.66 9.05 -9.45
CA PHE A 151 -2.77 9.89 -9.90
C PHE A 151 -2.40 10.77 -11.11
N PRO A 152 -1.21 11.40 -11.18
CA PRO A 152 -0.81 12.12 -12.39
C PRO A 152 -0.67 11.21 -13.62
N LEU A 153 -0.29 9.94 -13.44
CA LEU A 153 -0.21 8.97 -14.54
C LEU A 153 -1.62 8.56 -15.03
N LEU A 154 -2.59 8.44 -14.12
CA LEU A 154 -4.00 8.22 -14.46
C LEU A 154 -4.60 9.44 -15.18
N GLN A 155 -4.33 10.66 -14.70
CA GLN A 155 -4.83 11.89 -15.32
C GLN A 155 -4.29 12.09 -16.75
N ASN A 156 -3.04 11.71 -16.99
CA ASN A 156 -2.42 11.79 -18.31
C ASN A 156 -2.71 10.56 -19.19
N ASN A 157 -3.63 9.68 -18.79
CA ASN A 157 -3.98 8.44 -19.50
C ASN A 157 -2.79 7.53 -19.82
N ARG A 158 -1.73 7.57 -19.00
CA ARG A 158 -0.55 6.70 -19.14
C ARG A 158 -0.73 5.35 -18.44
N VAL A 159 -1.67 5.29 -17.49
CA VAL A 159 -2.04 4.09 -16.73
C VAL A 159 -3.56 3.94 -16.83
N HIS A 160 -4.04 2.73 -17.00
CA HIS A 160 -5.47 2.44 -16.96
C HIS A 160 -5.96 2.24 -15.52
N TYR A 161 -7.15 2.78 -15.22
CA TYR A 161 -7.82 2.59 -13.92
C TYR A 161 -8.01 1.12 -13.56
N ASP A 162 -8.24 0.27 -14.57
CA ASP A 162 -8.38 -1.17 -14.40
C ASP A 162 -7.12 -1.85 -13.86
N ASP A 163 -5.94 -1.42 -14.31
CA ASP A 163 -4.67 -2.01 -13.87
C ASP A 163 -4.33 -1.54 -12.46
N ALA A 164 -4.57 -0.27 -12.17
CA ALA A 164 -4.43 0.27 -10.82
C ALA A 164 -5.42 -0.40 -9.86
N SER A 165 -6.69 -0.55 -10.21
CA SER A 165 -7.68 -1.12 -9.29
C SER A 165 -7.38 -2.56 -8.89
N VAL A 166 -6.73 -3.35 -9.74
CA VAL A 166 -6.25 -4.70 -9.38
C VAL A 166 -5.25 -4.64 -8.23
N LEU A 167 -4.27 -3.72 -8.27
CA LEU A 167 -3.23 -3.63 -7.24
C LEU A 167 -3.80 -3.23 -5.87
N TRP A 168 -4.67 -2.22 -5.83
CA TRP A 168 -5.26 -1.75 -4.57
C TRP A 168 -6.34 -2.70 -4.03
N SER A 169 -7.15 -3.32 -4.91
CA SER A 169 -8.14 -4.31 -4.47
C SER A 169 -7.49 -5.58 -3.91
N GLN A 170 -6.36 -6.02 -4.49
CA GLN A 170 -5.60 -7.14 -3.95
C GLN A 170 -4.97 -6.77 -2.59
N GLU A 171 -4.46 -5.55 -2.44
CA GLU A 171 -3.96 -5.07 -1.15
C GLU A 171 -5.07 -5.05 -0.09
N LEU A 172 -6.24 -4.52 -0.43
CA LEU A 172 -7.41 -4.51 0.45
C LEU A 172 -7.81 -5.93 0.85
N ALA A 173 -7.90 -6.86 -0.10
CA ALA A 173 -8.20 -8.26 0.19
C ALA A 173 -7.17 -8.90 1.16
N ASN A 174 -5.88 -8.60 0.97
CA ASN A 174 -4.81 -9.08 1.86
C ASN A 174 -4.89 -8.48 3.27
N MET A 175 -5.37 -7.24 3.42
CA MET A 175 -5.60 -6.61 4.73
C MET A 175 -6.82 -7.20 5.46
N LEU A 176 -7.89 -7.52 4.73
CA LEU A 176 -9.12 -8.09 5.29
C LEU A 176 -8.95 -9.56 5.71
N GLU A 177 -8.20 -10.33 4.93
CA GLU A 177 -7.89 -11.74 5.21
C GLU A 177 -6.38 -12.00 5.14
N PRO A 178 -5.61 -11.58 6.17
CA PRO A 178 -4.18 -11.86 6.20
C PRO A 178 -3.95 -13.37 6.23
N LYS A 179 -2.98 -13.82 5.42
CA LYS A 179 -2.62 -15.24 5.25
C LYS A 179 -2.17 -15.91 6.55
N LEU A 180 -1.71 -15.13 7.52
CA LEU A 180 -1.34 -15.58 8.85
C LEU A 180 -2.52 -15.33 9.81
N SER A 181 -3.06 -16.41 10.38
CA SER A 181 -4.24 -16.38 11.25
C SER A 181 -4.08 -15.49 12.49
N ASP A 182 -2.84 -15.25 12.92
CA ASP A 182 -2.54 -14.58 14.19
C ASP A 182 -2.21 -13.09 14.04
N GLN A 183 -2.25 -12.55 12.82
CA GLN A 183 -2.10 -11.11 12.61
C GLN A 183 -3.37 -10.40 13.09
N SER A 184 -3.21 -9.54 14.10
CA SER A 184 -4.26 -8.65 14.57
C SER A 184 -4.68 -7.71 13.44
N LEU A 185 -5.99 -7.58 13.19
CA LEU A 185 -6.52 -6.55 12.29
C LEU A 185 -6.30 -5.19 12.94
N LEU A 186 -5.42 -4.41 12.32
CA LEU A 186 -5.15 -3.03 12.69
C LEU A 186 -5.84 -2.14 11.67
N PHE A 187 -6.63 -1.19 12.15
CA PHE A 187 -7.21 -0.17 11.30
C PHE A 187 -6.82 1.21 11.84
N ASP A 188 -6.09 1.96 11.02
CA ASP A 188 -5.78 3.37 11.21
C ASP A 188 -6.32 4.14 9.99
N ARG A 189 -7.09 5.21 10.24
CA ARG A 189 -7.69 6.02 9.18
C ARG A 189 -6.64 6.65 8.25
N ALA A 190 -5.48 7.03 8.78
CA ALA A 190 -4.39 7.63 8.02
C ALA A 190 -3.65 6.62 7.11
N ARG A 191 -3.81 5.32 7.35
CA ARG A 191 -3.07 4.25 6.66
C ARG A 191 -4.00 3.29 5.93
N GLU A 192 -4.65 2.40 6.67
CA GLU A 192 -5.59 1.42 6.14
C GLU A 192 -6.85 2.10 5.59
N GLY A 193 -7.32 3.18 6.24
CA GLY A 193 -8.43 3.99 5.75
C GLY A 193 -8.12 4.66 4.40
N GLN A 194 -6.95 5.27 4.25
CA GLN A 194 -6.52 5.87 2.97
C GLN A 194 -6.42 4.83 1.85
N THR A 195 -5.82 3.67 2.13
CA THR A 195 -5.72 2.58 1.14
C THR A 195 -7.09 2.07 0.72
N THR A 196 -8.01 1.94 1.68
CA THR A 196 -9.41 1.52 1.42
C THR A 196 -10.13 2.57 0.57
N ASN A 197 -9.95 3.84 0.90
CA ASN A 197 -10.57 4.95 0.17
C ASN A 197 -10.06 5.02 -1.29
N ILE A 198 -8.75 4.92 -1.49
CA ILE A 198 -8.13 4.88 -2.83
C ILE A 198 -8.59 3.64 -3.60
N SER A 199 -8.70 2.48 -2.95
CA SER A 199 -9.24 1.28 -3.59
C SER A 199 -10.70 1.46 -4.03
N ALA A 200 -11.52 2.15 -3.23
CA ALA A 200 -12.90 2.45 -3.57
C ALA A 200 -13.01 3.46 -4.72
N PHE A 201 -12.15 4.49 -4.73
CA PHE A 201 -12.01 5.42 -5.84
C PHE A 201 -11.64 4.70 -7.14
N LEU A 202 -10.58 3.90 -7.13
CA LEU A 202 -10.14 3.14 -8.31
C LEU A 202 -11.21 2.16 -8.80
N PHE A 203 -11.92 1.50 -7.88
CA PHE A 203 -13.07 0.66 -8.21
C PHE A 203 -14.14 1.45 -8.98
N ALA A 204 -14.55 2.61 -8.47
CA ALA A 204 -15.60 3.41 -9.09
C ALA A 204 -15.22 3.93 -10.48
N TYR A 205 -13.91 4.12 -10.76
CA TYR A 205 -13.40 4.56 -12.07
C TYR A 205 -13.03 3.42 -13.02
N SER A 206 -13.04 2.17 -12.56
CA SER A 206 -12.76 1.00 -13.39
C SER A 206 -13.92 0.64 -14.33
N SER A 207 -13.63 -0.24 -15.29
CA SER A 207 -14.63 -0.83 -16.18
C SER A 207 -15.65 -1.71 -15.41
N PRO A 208 -16.88 -1.89 -15.92
CA PRO A 208 -17.89 -2.73 -15.27
C PRO A 208 -17.46 -4.19 -15.06
N THR A 209 -16.69 -4.74 -16.00
CA THR A 209 -16.15 -6.11 -15.89
C THR A 209 -15.16 -6.21 -14.73
N ARG A 210 -14.33 -5.18 -14.54
CA ARG A 210 -13.39 -5.09 -13.43
C ARG A 210 -14.09 -4.88 -12.10
N GLN A 211 -15.09 -4.00 -12.07
CA GLN A 211 -15.94 -3.78 -10.90
C GLN A 211 -16.56 -5.10 -10.42
N GLN A 212 -17.16 -5.86 -11.33
CA GLN A 212 -17.75 -7.15 -11.00
C GLN A 212 -16.73 -8.15 -10.45
N ALA A 213 -15.50 -8.18 -11.00
CA ALA A 213 -14.43 -9.03 -10.49
C ALA A 213 -14.02 -8.66 -9.06
N ILE A 214 -13.87 -7.36 -8.76
CA ILE A 214 -13.55 -6.86 -7.42
C ILE A 214 -14.69 -7.20 -6.44
N LEU A 215 -15.94 -6.94 -6.82
CA LEU A 215 -17.10 -7.26 -5.99
C LEU A 215 -17.21 -8.75 -5.69
N LYS A 216 -16.87 -9.61 -6.65
CA LYS A 216 -16.84 -11.07 -6.43
C LYS A 216 -15.84 -11.46 -5.34
N VAL A 217 -14.63 -10.90 -5.37
CA VAL A 217 -13.62 -11.15 -4.33
C VAL A 217 -14.13 -10.68 -2.96
N MET A 218 -14.69 -9.47 -2.88
CA MET A 218 -15.22 -8.92 -1.63
C MET A 218 -16.43 -9.71 -1.11
N GLN A 219 -17.30 -10.19 -2.02
CA GLN A 219 -18.42 -11.07 -1.69
C GLN A 219 -17.95 -12.39 -1.10
N ASP A 220 -16.90 -12.99 -1.65
CA ASP A 220 -16.37 -14.25 -1.14
C ASP A 220 -15.80 -14.10 0.27
N ILE A 221 -15.11 -12.98 0.55
CA ILE A 221 -14.67 -12.62 1.90
C ILE A 221 -15.88 -12.45 2.82
N LEU A 222 -16.87 -11.65 2.42
CA LEU A 222 -18.08 -11.38 3.22
C LEU A 222 -18.84 -12.65 3.56
N ARG A 223 -19.01 -13.57 2.60
CA ARG A 223 -19.68 -14.86 2.81
C ARG A 223 -18.93 -15.74 3.82
N ARG A 224 -17.59 -15.71 3.83
CA ARG A 224 -16.79 -16.41 4.85
C ARG A 224 -17.04 -15.82 6.23
N GLN A 225 -17.05 -14.49 6.36
CA GLN A 225 -17.32 -13.82 7.63
C GLN A 225 -18.74 -14.05 8.11
N GLN A 226 -19.73 -14.02 7.22
CA GLN A 226 -21.13 -14.33 7.52
C GLN A 226 -21.30 -15.71 8.16
N ARG A 227 -20.63 -16.74 7.64
CA ARG A 227 -20.67 -18.09 8.22
C ARG A 227 -20.12 -18.14 9.65
N VAL A 228 -19.10 -17.34 9.96
CA VAL A 228 -18.53 -17.25 11.31
C VAL A 228 -19.50 -16.55 12.27
N VAL A 229 -20.12 -15.44 11.83
CA VAL A 229 -21.05 -14.66 12.65
C VAL A 229 -22.35 -15.42 12.95
N GLN A 230 -22.84 -16.19 11.96
CA GLN A 230 -24.09 -16.96 12.06
C GLN A 230 -23.93 -18.33 12.75
N GLN A 231 -22.71 -18.77 13.04
CA GLN A 231 -22.50 -20.00 13.80
C GLN A 231 -23.05 -19.85 15.23
N PRO A 232 -23.79 -20.84 15.76
CA PRO A 232 -24.33 -20.76 17.11
C PRO A 232 -23.21 -20.55 18.13
N LEU A 233 -23.33 -19.51 18.97
CA LEU A 233 -22.33 -19.16 20.00
C LEU A 233 -22.06 -20.31 20.98
N ALA A 234 -23.04 -21.21 21.19
CA ALA A 234 -22.89 -22.42 22.00
C ALA A 234 -21.88 -23.44 21.42
N SER A 235 -21.51 -23.32 20.14
CA SER A 235 -20.60 -24.23 19.44
C SER A 235 -19.17 -23.68 19.25
N THR A 236 -18.93 -22.41 19.59
CA THR A 236 -17.63 -21.74 19.37
C THR A 236 -17.18 -20.97 20.61
N SER A 237 -16.18 -21.49 21.31
CA SER A 237 -15.52 -20.82 22.44
C SER A 237 -14.55 -19.70 22.02
N ASN A 238 -14.52 -19.32 20.73
CA ASN A 238 -13.54 -18.40 20.17
C ASN A 238 -14.17 -17.03 19.83
N TRP A 239 -14.39 -16.23 20.87
CA TRP A 239 -14.87 -14.85 20.77
C TRP A 239 -14.01 -13.97 19.86
N THR A 240 -12.69 -14.17 19.86
CA THR A 240 -11.75 -13.42 19.02
C THR A 240 -12.04 -13.62 17.53
N ARG A 241 -12.38 -14.85 17.12
CA ARG A 241 -12.73 -15.15 15.73
C ARG A 241 -14.04 -14.48 15.31
N TRP A 242 -15.03 -14.46 16.20
CA TRP A 242 -16.32 -13.83 15.94
C TRP A 242 -16.20 -12.30 15.86
N ASP A 243 -15.50 -11.68 16.82
CA ASP A 243 -15.23 -10.24 16.83
C ASP A 243 -14.49 -9.80 15.56
N ARG A 244 -13.45 -10.55 15.19
CA ARG A 244 -12.71 -10.37 13.93
C ARG A 244 -13.61 -10.41 12.69
N ALA A 245 -14.53 -11.36 12.61
CA ALA A 245 -15.44 -11.48 11.48
C ALA A 245 -16.38 -10.26 11.37
N LEU A 246 -16.81 -9.72 12.51
CA LEU A 246 -17.56 -8.46 12.52
C LEU A 246 -16.71 -7.26 12.10
N THR A 247 -15.47 -7.14 12.58
CA THR A 247 -14.56 -6.04 12.17
C THR A 247 -14.31 -6.05 10.66
N VAL A 248 -14.04 -7.23 10.08
CA VAL A 248 -13.88 -7.37 8.62
C VAL A 248 -15.17 -7.00 7.87
N SER A 249 -16.33 -7.37 8.41
CA SER A 249 -17.63 -7.01 7.83
C SER A 249 -17.89 -5.49 7.87
N LEU A 250 -17.51 -4.82 8.97
CA LEU A 250 -17.58 -3.36 9.10
C LEU A 250 -16.63 -2.66 8.13
N TRP A 251 -15.43 -3.21 7.94
CA TRP A 251 -14.46 -2.66 6.99
C TRP A 251 -14.93 -2.82 5.54
N LEU A 252 -15.48 -3.98 5.18
CA LEU A 252 -16.13 -4.18 3.89
C LEU A 252 -17.30 -3.23 3.67
N LEU A 253 -18.14 -3.00 4.69
CA LEU A 253 -19.20 -2.00 4.62
C LEU A 253 -18.64 -0.61 4.32
N ALA A 254 -17.59 -0.19 5.00
CA ALA A 254 -16.94 1.10 4.73
C ALA A 254 -16.43 1.19 3.29
N PHE A 255 -15.76 0.15 2.78
CA PHE A 255 -15.35 0.09 1.37
C PHE A 255 -16.55 0.24 0.42
N PHE A 256 -17.65 -0.47 0.67
CA PHE A 256 -18.83 -0.39 -0.21
C PHE A 256 -19.47 1.00 -0.21
N ARG A 257 -19.54 1.66 0.95
CA ARG A 257 -20.09 3.03 1.06
C ARG A 257 -19.20 4.06 0.37
N TRP A 258 -17.87 3.94 0.48
CA TRP A 258 -16.95 4.77 -0.30
C TRP A 258 -17.06 4.51 -1.80
N GLY A 259 -17.22 3.25 -2.22
CA GLY A 259 -17.46 2.90 -3.62
C GLY A 259 -18.75 3.54 -4.15
N GLU A 260 -19.82 3.49 -3.35
CA GLU A 260 -21.11 4.09 -3.66
C GLU A 260 -20.99 5.62 -3.81
N PHE A 261 -20.29 6.27 -2.89
CA PHE A 261 -20.02 7.71 -2.95
C PHE A 261 -19.34 8.11 -4.26
N TYR A 262 -18.27 7.43 -4.65
CA TYR A 262 -17.56 7.75 -5.88
C TYR A 262 -18.36 7.40 -7.15
N LEU A 263 -19.14 6.30 -7.15
CA LEU A 263 -20.04 6.00 -8.27
C LEU A 263 -21.11 7.09 -8.43
N ARG A 264 -21.69 7.57 -7.32
CA ARG A 264 -22.67 8.65 -7.34
C ARG A 264 -22.09 9.96 -7.86
N GLN A 265 -20.84 10.29 -7.53
CA GLN A 265 -20.14 11.44 -8.13
C GLN A 265 -20.02 11.33 -9.65
N ARG A 266 -19.98 10.11 -10.19
CA ARG A 266 -19.97 9.82 -11.62
C ARG A 266 -21.37 9.63 -12.22
N CYS A 267 -22.43 9.91 -11.46
CA CYS A 267 -23.83 9.65 -11.85
C CYS A 267 -24.09 8.19 -12.25
N SER A 268 -23.40 7.26 -11.60
CA SER A 268 -23.53 5.81 -11.80
C SER A 268 -23.94 5.13 -10.50
N THR A 269 -24.54 3.95 -10.61
CA THR A 269 -24.89 3.08 -9.48
C THR A 269 -24.55 1.64 -9.86
N ASP A 270 -24.24 0.82 -8.84
CA ASP A 270 -23.98 -0.61 -9.02
C ASP A 270 -24.88 -1.39 -8.06
N HIS A 271 -25.81 -2.16 -8.63
CA HIS A 271 -26.80 -2.90 -7.85
C HIS A 271 -26.18 -3.99 -6.98
N GLU A 272 -25.11 -4.65 -7.44
CA GLU A 272 -24.45 -5.68 -6.64
C GLU A 272 -23.66 -5.04 -5.49
N LEU A 273 -23.07 -3.87 -5.68
CA LEU A 273 -22.46 -3.09 -4.60
C LEU A 273 -23.49 -2.73 -3.52
N GLU A 274 -24.65 -2.21 -3.89
CA GLU A 274 -25.74 -1.85 -2.96
C GLU A 274 -26.23 -3.07 -2.17
N LYS A 275 -26.41 -4.20 -2.86
CA LYS A 275 -26.80 -5.47 -2.25
C LYS A 275 -25.74 -5.98 -1.26
N LEU A 276 -24.46 -5.95 -1.63
CA LEU A 276 -23.37 -6.34 -0.73
C LEU A 276 -23.24 -5.40 0.47
N SER A 277 -23.45 -4.10 0.25
CA SER A 277 -23.52 -3.07 1.31
C SER A 277 -24.64 -3.39 2.31
N SER A 278 -25.84 -3.72 1.81
CA SER A 278 -26.98 -4.13 2.65
C SER A 278 -26.68 -5.39 3.49
N ILE A 279 -26.08 -6.42 2.87
CA ILE A 279 -25.69 -7.65 3.56
C ILE A 279 -24.64 -7.35 4.65
N ALA A 280 -23.59 -6.58 4.32
CA ALA A 280 -22.55 -6.21 5.27
C ALA A 280 -23.12 -5.41 6.45
N ARG A 281 -24.01 -4.45 6.17
CA ARG A 281 -24.72 -3.68 7.20
C ARG A 281 -25.53 -4.58 8.14
N ALA A 282 -26.29 -5.54 7.59
CA ALA A 282 -27.05 -6.48 8.41
C ALA A 282 -26.17 -7.31 9.36
N LEU A 283 -24.97 -7.71 8.92
CA LEU A 283 -24.02 -8.45 9.76
C LEU A 283 -23.42 -7.59 10.87
N VAL A 284 -23.04 -6.35 10.55
CA VAL A 284 -22.44 -5.40 11.50
C VAL A 284 -23.43 -5.02 12.60
N MET A 285 -24.71 -4.87 12.26
CA MET A 285 -25.77 -4.44 13.18
C MET A 285 -26.12 -5.46 14.26
N VAL A 286 -25.54 -6.68 14.22
CA VAL A 286 -25.57 -7.61 15.36
C VAL A 286 -24.94 -6.98 16.61
N ARG A 287 -23.94 -6.11 16.44
CA ARG A 287 -23.39 -5.24 17.47
C ARG A 287 -23.92 -3.81 17.26
N PRO A 288 -24.60 -3.19 18.25
CA PRO A 288 -25.05 -1.80 18.16
C PRO A 288 -23.92 -0.83 17.79
N MET A 289 -24.19 0.14 16.91
CA MET A 289 -23.20 1.17 16.51
C MET A 289 -22.59 1.94 17.68
N ARG A 290 -23.31 2.09 18.80
CA ARG A 290 -22.74 2.68 20.03
C ARG A 290 -21.55 1.89 20.57
N GLU A 291 -21.56 0.56 20.47
CA GLU A 291 -20.47 -0.29 20.98
C GLU A 291 -19.24 -0.20 20.07
N TRP A 292 -19.42 -0.04 18.77
CA TRP A 292 -18.33 0.26 17.84
C TRP A 292 -17.65 1.61 18.13
N ARG A 293 -18.40 2.58 18.67
CA ARG A 293 -17.92 3.94 18.99
C ARG A 293 -17.37 4.09 20.42
N PHE A 294 -17.85 3.30 21.37
CA PHE A 294 -17.54 3.47 22.80
C PHE A 294 -16.16 2.92 23.20
N ASP A 295 -15.51 2.10 22.37
CA ASP A 295 -14.09 1.73 22.49
C ASP A 295 -13.14 2.91 22.14
N GLY A 296 -13.51 4.13 22.56
CA GLY A 296 -13.07 5.46 22.09
C GLY A 296 -11.59 5.84 22.21
N VAL A 297 -10.69 4.88 22.45
CA VAL A 297 -9.23 5.04 22.34
C VAL A 297 -8.58 3.85 21.60
N GLY A 298 -9.38 3.01 20.95
CA GLY A 298 -8.97 1.77 20.27
C GLY A 298 -9.29 1.75 18.77
N LYS A 299 -8.64 0.82 18.07
CA LYS A 299 -8.66 0.63 16.60
C LYS A 299 -10.06 0.47 15.97
N LEU A 300 -11.06 0.09 16.76
CA LEU A 300 -12.44 -0.08 16.30
C LEU A 300 -13.19 1.25 16.14
N GLY A 301 -12.88 2.25 16.97
CA GLY A 301 -13.48 3.58 16.90
C GLY A 301 -13.08 4.33 15.62
N GLU A 302 -11.83 4.17 15.16
CA GLU A 302 -11.34 4.75 13.91
C GLU A 302 -12.11 4.24 12.69
N LEU A 303 -12.43 2.94 12.67
CA LEU A 303 -13.18 2.34 11.57
C LEU A 303 -14.64 2.79 11.55
N ALA A 304 -15.28 2.87 12.73
CA ALA A 304 -16.63 3.41 12.85
C ALA A 304 -16.69 4.88 12.43
N ALA A 305 -15.73 5.70 12.88
CA ALA A 305 -15.63 7.10 12.46
C ALA A 305 -15.41 7.20 10.95
N PHE A 306 -14.55 6.35 10.36
CA PHE A 306 -14.31 6.32 8.91
C PHE A 306 -15.57 5.98 8.10
N LEU A 307 -16.45 5.13 8.62
CA LEU A 307 -17.77 4.89 8.04
C LEU A 307 -18.70 6.11 8.20
N ASP A 308 -18.76 6.70 9.39
CA ASP A 308 -19.59 7.87 9.67
C ASP A 308 -19.24 9.04 8.71
N GLN A 309 -17.94 9.23 8.42
CA GLN A 309 -17.47 10.23 7.46
C GLN A 309 -18.06 10.07 6.05
N VAL A 310 -18.17 8.84 5.53
CA VAL A 310 -18.72 8.64 4.18
C VAL A 310 -20.23 8.71 4.16
N ASP A 311 -20.89 8.30 5.26
CA ASP A 311 -22.34 8.44 5.38
C ASP A 311 -22.75 9.92 5.38
N GLU A 312 -22.03 10.80 6.09
CA GLU A 312 -22.24 12.26 6.04
C GLU A 312 -22.06 12.83 4.61
N LEU A 313 -21.07 12.33 3.87
CA LEU A 313 -20.82 12.75 2.49
C LEU A 313 -21.92 12.28 1.52
N LEU A 314 -22.49 11.09 1.76
CA LEU A 314 -23.59 10.57 0.97
C LEU A 314 -24.88 11.34 1.25
N ASP A 315 -25.19 11.60 2.52
CA ASP A 315 -26.39 12.35 2.93
C ASP A 315 -26.38 13.79 2.39
N THR A 316 -25.22 14.45 2.43
CA THR A 316 -25.05 15.80 1.85
C THR A 316 -25.14 15.80 0.32
N SER A 317 -24.72 14.73 -0.35
CA SER A 317 -24.85 14.58 -1.81
C SER A 317 -26.30 14.38 -2.25
N ASP A 318 -27.12 13.70 -1.44
CA ASP A 318 -28.53 13.45 -1.71
C ASP A 318 -29.36 14.72 -1.45
N GLY A 319 -29.09 15.46 -0.37
CA GLY A 319 -29.74 16.74 -0.08
C GLY A 319 -29.48 17.82 -1.15
N ARG A 320 -28.39 17.72 -1.92
CA ARG A 320 -28.10 18.63 -3.06
C ARG A 320 -28.92 18.33 -4.30
N LYS A 321 -29.43 17.10 -4.48
CA LYS A 321 -30.31 16.74 -5.60
C LYS A 321 -31.74 17.21 -5.37
N ASP A 322 -32.18 17.29 -4.13
CA ASP A 322 -33.54 17.73 -3.78
C ASP A 322 -33.74 19.26 -3.80
N GLY A 323 -32.64 20.04 -3.80
CA GLY A 323 -32.68 21.52 -3.85
C GLY A 323 -32.66 22.14 -5.26
N LEU A 324 -32.73 21.33 -6.33
CA LEU A 324 -32.66 21.76 -7.73
C LEU A 324 -33.93 21.44 -8.55
N GLN A 325 -35.07 21.23 -7.89
CA GLN A 325 -36.38 21.12 -8.54
C GLN A 325 -37.02 22.47 -8.84
#